data_AF-A0A815QUA5-F1
#
_entry.id   AF-A0A815QUA5-F1
#
_cell.length_a   1.000
_cell.length_b   1.000
_cell.length_c   1.000
_cell.angle_alpha   90.00
_cell.angle_beta   90.00
_cell.angle_gamma   90.00
#
_symmetry.space_group_name_H-M   'P 1'
#
loop_
_entity.id
_entity.type
_entity.pdbx_description
1 polymer ?
#
loop_
_entity_poly.entity_id
_entity_poly.type
_entity_poly.pdbx_seq_one_letter_code
_entity_poly.pdbx_strand_id
1 'polypeptide(L)'
;MNLSPPSPHNHYRRRHRPRHHSSHPHKRHSNENDQQRTNYIIDTFLKNFTNDIRENPKGWRNRFHKMAANEFSFYRGSAVLFYRDMLYDSKHDRWLKNCKEASHVFIHGDLHGENFGTYIDRHGIINFDVNDF
;
A
#
# COMPACT_ATOMS: atom_id res chain seq x y z
N MET A 1 -9.56 -63.06 2.47
CA MET A 1 -9.23 -61.68 2.05
C MET A 1 -9.55 -60.77 3.22
N ASN A 2 -8.54 -60.41 4.02
CA ASN A 2 -8.70 -59.55 5.19
C ASN A 2 -8.62 -58.08 4.77
N LEU A 3 -9.71 -57.34 4.94
CA LEU A 3 -9.73 -55.88 4.81
C LEU A 3 -9.37 -55.27 6.17
N SER A 4 -8.24 -54.57 6.23
CA SER A 4 -7.87 -53.75 7.39
C SER A 4 -8.80 -52.54 7.52
N PRO A 5 -9.11 -52.05 8.74
CA PRO A 5 -9.96 -50.89 8.92
C PRO A 5 -9.22 -49.58 8.54
N PRO A 6 -9.95 -48.53 8.12
CA PRO A 6 -9.33 -47.26 7.76
C PRO A 6 -8.82 -46.51 9.00
N SER A 7 -7.65 -45.87 8.85
CA SER A 7 -6.99 -45.08 9.88
C SER A 7 -7.84 -43.86 10.30
N PRO A 8 -7.88 -43.45 11.58
CA PRO A 8 -8.72 -42.34 12.00
C PRO A 8 -8.19 -41.00 11.46
N HIS A 9 -9.12 -40.20 10.93
CA HIS A 9 -8.91 -38.84 10.45
C HIS A 9 -8.15 -37.98 11.46
N ASN A 10 -6.99 -37.47 11.03
CA ASN A 10 -6.18 -36.53 11.80
C ASN A 10 -6.89 -35.17 11.83
N HIS A 11 -7.66 -34.90 12.88
CA HIS A 11 -8.21 -33.57 13.13
C HIS A 11 -7.04 -32.59 13.28
N TYR A 12 -6.85 -31.72 12.28
CA TYR A 12 -5.96 -30.56 12.38
C TYR A 12 -6.44 -29.65 13.51
N ARG A 13 -5.95 -29.91 14.72
CA ARG A 13 -6.07 -29.02 15.86
C ARG A 13 -5.32 -27.75 15.50
N ARG A 14 -6.03 -26.71 15.05
CA ARG A 14 -5.51 -25.35 14.90
C ARG A 14 -4.91 -24.93 16.25
N ARG A 15 -3.59 -25.07 16.39
CA ARG A 15 -2.87 -24.49 17.53
C ARG A 15 -3.00 -22.98 17.39
N HIS A 16 -3.87 -22.37 18.20
CA HIS A 16 -3.87 -20.93 18.40
C HIS A 16 -2.49 -20.52 18.90
N ARG A 17 -1.65 -20.00 17.99
CA ARG A 17 -0.43 -19.31 18.38
C ARG A 17 -0.86 -18.03 19.11
N PRO A 18 -0.31 -17.74 20.31
CA PRO A 18 -0.56 -16.46 20.95
C PRO A 18 -0.14 -15.34 20.00
N ARG A 19 -1.01 -14.34 19.81
CA ARG A 19 -0.65 -13.10 19.11
C ARG A 19 0.39 -12.38 19.96
N HIS A 20 1.67 -12.63 19.70
CA HIS A 20 2.72 -11.71 20.14
C HIS A 20 2.42 -10.35 19.49
N HIS A 21 1.79 -9.46 20.25
CA HIS A 21 1.81 -8.04 19.96
C HIS A 21 3.24 -7.60 20.22
N SER A 22 4.12 -7.81 19.23
CA SER A 22 5.34 -7.01 19.17
C SER A 22 4.86 -5.59 18.93
N SER A 23 4.77 -4.82 20.01
CA SER A 23 4.87 -3.37 19.94
C SER A 23 6.25 -3.06 19.39
N HIS A 24 6.43 -3.22 18.08
CA HIS A 24 7.53 -2.61 17.37
C HIS A 24 7.33 -1.12 17.61
N PRO A 25 8.26 -0.45 18.32
CA PRO A 25 8.19 0.99 18.38
C PRO A 25 8.43 1.44 16.95
N HIS A 26 7.38 1.88 16.26
CA HIS A 26 7.58 2.72 15.09
C HIS A 26 8.39 3.90 15.60
N LYS A 27 9.70 3.87 15.36
CA LYS A 27 10.52 5.06 15.43
C LYS A 27 9.89 5.99 14.40
N ARG A 28 8.98 6.87 14.87
CA ARG A 28 8.89 8.19 14.27
C ARG A 28 10.34 8.64 14.14
N HIS A 29 10.76 9.05 12.96
CA HIS A 29 11.99 9.84 12.82
C HIS A 29 11.76 11.11 13.65
N SER A 30 11.95 11.03 14.96
CA SER A 30 11.60 12.04 15.96
C SER A 30 12.56 13.22 15.95
N ASN A 31 13.44 13.30 14.95
CA ASN A 31 14.49 14.29 14.81
C ASN A 31 14.35 15.15 13.56
N GLU A 32 13.30 14.96 12.75
CA GLU A 32 13.02 15.88 11.64
C GLU A 32 12.20 17.06 12.15
N ASN A 33 12.69 18.29 11.94
CA ASN A 33 11.85 19.46 12.11
C ASN A 33 10.79 19.50 11.00
N ASP A 34 9.71 20.26 11.20
CA ASP A 34 8.59 20.34 10.24
C ASP A 34 9.06 20.74 8.82
N GLN A 35 10.12 21.54 8.71
CA GLN A 35 10.70 21.95 7.44
C GLN A 35 11.37 20.78 6.70
N GLN A 36 12.14 19.95 7.41
CA GLN A 36 12.78 18.76 6.86
C GLN A 36 11.73 17.78 6.36
N ARG A 37 10.67 17.56 7.14
CA ARG A 37 9.57 16.68 6.72
C ARG A 37 8.84 17.22 5.51
N THR A 38 8.58 18.53 5.46
CA THR A 38 7.97 19.20 4.31
C THR A 38 8.80 19.01 3.04
N ASN A 39 10.11 19.24 3.13
CA ASN A 39 11.02 19.04 1.99
C ASN A 39 11.04 17.58 1.53
N TYR A 40 11.09 16.62 2.46
CA TYR A 40 11.03 15.19 2.13
C TYR A 40 9.77 14.83 1.34
N ILE A 41 8.62 15.37 1.75
CA ILE A 41 7.35 15.15 1.06
C ILE A 41 7.42 15.72 -0.36
N ILE A 42 7.78 16.99 -0.50
CA ILE A 42 7.89 17.67 -1.80
C ILE A 42 8.84 16.92 -2.73
N ASP A 43 10.04 16.59 -2.26
CA ASP A 43 11.05 15.87 -3.03
C ASP A 43 10.56 14.49 -3.48
N THR A 44 9.79 13.79 -2.62
CA THR A 44 9.19 12.50 -3.01
C THR A 44 8.21 12.66 -4.15
N PHE A 45 7.33 13.66 -4.09
CA PHE A 45 6.36 13.90 -5.14
C PHE A 45 7.04 14.32 -6.44
N LEU A 46 7.98 15.27 -6.38
CA LEU A 46 8.71 15.71 -7.56
C LEU A 46 9.49 14.56 -8.20
N LYS A 47 10.19 13.74 -7.41
CA LYS A 47 10.95 12.60 -7.93
C LYS A 47 10.09 11.60 -8.70
N ASN A 48 8.86 11.34 -8.26
CA ASN A 48 8.00 10.32 -8.88
C ASN A 48 7.10 10.87 -9.98
N PHE A 49 6.70 12.16 -9.91
CA PHE A 49 5.61 12.68 -10.73
C PHE A 49 5.96 13.93 -11.55
N THR A 50 7.23 14.34 -11.62
CA THR A 50 7.61 15.56 -12.36
C THR A 50 7.09 15.57 -13.80
N ASN A 51 7.18 14.44 -14.51
CA ASN A 51 6.72 14.36 -15.90
C ASN A 51 5.19 14.52 -15.97
N ASP A 52 4.45 13.80 -15.13
CA ASP A 52 2.98 13.88 -15.09
C ASP A 52 2.49 15.29 -14.70
N ILE A 53 3.18 15.95 -13.76
CA ILE A 53 2.90 17.32 -13.34
C ILE A 53 3.11 18.28 -14.51
N ARG A 54 4.15 18.08 -15.32
CA ARG A 54 4.41 18.89 -16.53
C ARG A 54 3.39 18.64 -17.62
N GLU A 55 2.98 17.40 -17.83
CA GLU A 55 2.00 17.02 -18.84
C GLU A 55 0.58 17.50 -18.50
N ASN A 56 0.18 17.45 -17.23
CA ASN A 56 -1.15 17.87 -16.79
C ASN A 56 -1.12 18.72 -15.50
N PRO A 57 -0.65 19.98 -15.58
CA PRO A 57 -0.54 20.85 -14.40
C PRO A 57 -1.89 21.11 -13.71
N LYS A 58 -2.97 21.24 -14.49
CA LYS A 58 -4.31 21.50 -13.96
C LYS A 58 -4.84 20.29 -13.18
N GLY A 59 -4.69 19.08 -13.71
CA GLY A 59 -5.09 17.84 -13.04
C GLY A 59 -4.36 17.67 -11.71
N TRP A 60 -3.05 17.90 -11.69
CA TRP A 60 -2.24 17.83 -10.47
C TRP A 60 -2.60 18.92 -9.45
N ARG A 61 -2.92 20.15 -9.89
CA ARG A 61 -3.43 21.19 -9.00
C ARG A 61 -4.73 20.76 -8.31
N ASN A 62 -5.66 20.17 -9.06
CA ASN A 62 -6.90 19.64 -8.52
C ASN A 62 -6.64 18.49 -7.54
N ARG A 63 -5.70 17.58 -7.86
CA ARG A 63 -5.27 16.51 -6.97
C ARG A 63 -4.75 17.07 -5.64
N PHE A 64 -3.86 18.05 -5.67
CA PHE A 64 -3.33 18.66 -4.44
C PHE A 64 -4.41 19.40 -3.64
N HIS A 65 -5.36 20.08 -4.28
CA HIS A 65 -6.50 20.67 -3.57
C HIS A 65 -7.37 19.61 -2.89
N LYS A 66 -7.70 18.51 -3.59
CA LYS A 66 -8.45 17.40 -2.99
C LYS A 66 -7.69 16.79 -1.81
N MET A 67 -6.37 16.63 -1.92
CA MET A 67 -5.52 16.14 -0.83
C MET A 67 -5.52 17.08 0.39
N ALA A 68 -5.46 18.39 0.17
CA ALA A 68 -5.43 19.39 1.23
C ALA A 68 -6.78 19.57 1.95
N ALA A 69 -7.86 18.96 1.45
CA ALA A 69 -9.21 19.15 1.99
C ALA A 69 -9.40 18.57 3.40
N ASN A 70 -8.70 17.48 3.75
CA ASN A 70 -8.72 16.86 5.08
C ASN A 70 -7.60 15.80 5.21
N GLU A 71 -7.37 15.34 6.43
CA GLU A 71 -6.31 14.40 6.79
C GLU A 71 -6.49 13.04 6.09
N PHE A 72 -7.74 12.58 5.92
CA PHE A 72 -8.04 11.32 5.25
C PHE A 72 -7.69 11.38 3.75
N SER A 73 -8.08 12.45 3.07
CA SER A 73 -7.73 12.73 1.68
C SER A 73 -6.22 12.86 1.49
N PHE A 74 -5.53 13.54 2.42
CA PHE A 74 -4.07 13.63 2.39
C PHE A 74 -3.43 12.25 2.52
N TYR A 75 -3.87 11.44 3.49
CA TYR A 75 -3.37 10.08 3.71
C TYR A 75 -3.52 9.22 2.45
N ARG A 76 -4.72 9.21 1.83
CA ARG A 76 -4.97 8.47 0.60
C ARG A 76 -4.14 8.97 -0.58
N GLY A 77 -4.07 10.28 -0.79
CA GLY A 77 -3.34 10.86 -1.92
C GLY A 77 -1.81 10.79 -1.81
N SER A 78 -1.28 10.48 -0.62
CA SER A 78 0.14 10.41 -0.32
C SER A 78 0.70 8.99 -0.17
N ALA A 79 0.00 7.97 -0.69
CA ALA A 79 0.42 6.56 -0.68
C ALA A 79 1.87 6.32 -1.14
N VAL A 80 2.41 7.15 -2.04
CA VAL A 80 3.81 7.10 -2.47
C VAL A 80 4.81 7.26 -1.31
N LEU A 81 4.47 8.05 -0.29
CA LEU A 81 5.29 8.22 0.91
C LEU A 81 5.32 6.93 1.72
N PHE A 82 4.15 6.31 1.89
CA PHE A 82 4.01 5.05 2.60
C PHE A 82 4.85 3.94 1.93
N TYR A 83 4.73 3.77 0.61
CA TYR A 83 5.51 2.74 -0.09
C TYR A 83 7.02 3.00 -0.04
N ARG A 84 7.44 4.27 -0.08
CA ARG A 84 8.85 4.64 0.06
C ARG A 84 9.39 4.36 1.46
N ASP A 85 8.64 4.70 2.49
CA ASP A 85 9.02 4.44 3.89
C ASP A 85 9.06 2.92 4.15
N MET A 86 8.11 2.18 3.59
CA MET A 86 8.06 0.73 3.63
C MET A 86 9.28 0.08 2.93
N LEU A 87 9.72 0.61 1.79
CA LEU A 87 10.95 0.16 1.13
C LEU A 87 12.21 0.47 1.95
N TYR A 88 12.25 1.63 2.63
CA TYR A 88 13.37 1.99 3.49
C TYR A 88 13.52 1.04 4.69
N ASP A 89 12.40 0.69 5.33
CA ASP A 89 12.36 -0.23 6.47
C ASP A 89 12.29 -1.72 6.09
N SER A 90 12.19 -2.02 4.78
CA SER A 90 12.11 -3.39 4.24
C SER A 90 13.28 -4.30 4.64
N LYS A 91 14.40 -3.73 5.12
CA LYS A 91 15.50 -4.52 5.70
C LYS A 91 15.08 -5.34 6.92
N HIS A 92 14.05 -4.92 7.64
CA HIS A 92 13.55 -5.59 8.84
C HIS A 92 12.16 -6.20 8.66
N ASP A 93 11.48 -5.93 7.53
CA ASP A 93 10.15 -6.47 7.26
C ASP A 93 10.20 -7.90 6.71
N ARG A 94 9.72 -8.84 7.52
CA ARG A 94 9.70 -10.27 7.18
C ARG A 94 8.80 -10.61 5.98
N TRP A 95 7.79 -9.81 5.70
CA TRP A 95 6.83 -10.06 4.62
C TRP A 95 7.35 -9.54 3.29
N LEU A 96 8.10 -8.43 3.31
CA LEU A 96 8.70 -7.85 2.11
C LEU A 96 9.96 -8.58 1.64
N LYS A 97 10.82 -9.05 2.56
CA LYS A 97 12.07 -9.73 2.19
C LYS A 97 12.05 -11.25 2.32
N ASN A 98 11.31 -11.81 3.28
CA ASN A 98 11.44 -13.22 3.66
C ASN A 98 10.21 -14.07 3.31
N CYS A 99 9.32 -13.59 2.44
CA CYS A 99 8.18 -14.36 1.97
C CYS A 99 8.15 -14.40 0.44
N LYS A 100 8.84 -15.40 -0.13
CA LYS A 100 8.94 -15.63 -1.58
C LYS A 100 7.55 -15.82 -2.21
N GLU A 101 6.61 -16.35 -1.46
CA GLU A 101 5.22 -16.55 -1.89
C GLU A 101 4.45 -15.24 -1.95
N ALA A 102 4.67 -14.33 -0.99
CA ALA A 102 3.98 -13.04 -0.95
C ALA A 102 4.50 -12.05 -2.00
N SER A 103 5.77 -12.19 -2.44
CA SER A 103 6.34 -11.30 -3.46
C SER A 103 5.69 -11.40 -4.84
N HIS A 104 4.84 -12.41 -5.07
CA HIS A 104 4.12 -12.62 -6.33
C HIS A 104 2.71 -12.01 -6.36
N VAL A 105 2.23 -11.45 -5.24
CA VAL A 105 0.86 -10.95 -5.13
C VAL A 105 0.87 -9.43 -4.98
N PHE A 106 0.34 -8.73 -5.97
CA PHE A 106 0.07 -7.30 -5.86
C PHE A 106 -1.22 -7.07 -5.09
N ILE A 107 -1.15 -6.25 -4.04
CA ILE A 107 -2.30 -5.88 -3.23
C ILE A 107 -2.70 -4.46 -3.64
N HIS A 108 -3.91 -4.30 -4.19
CA HIS A 108 -4.44 -3.00 -4.60
C HIS A 108 -4.93 -2.14 -3.42
N GLY A 109 -4.86 -2.67 -2.20
CA GLY A 109 -5.37 -2.03 -0.99
C GLY A 109 -6.87 -2.25 -0.85
N ASP A 110 -7.64 -1.20 -1.14
CA ASP A 110 -9.08 -1.10 -0.87
C ASP A 110 -9.94 -1.60 -2.05
N LEU A 111 -9.65 -2.81 -2.53
CA LEU A 111 -10.43 -3.41 -3.62
C LEU A 111 -11.78 -3.91 -3.09
N HIS A 112 -12.84 -3.15 -3.36
CA HIS A 112 -14.23 -3.58 -3.18
C HIS A 112 -15.09 -3.12 -4.36
N GLY A 113 -16.29 -3.67 -4.49
CA GLY A 113 -17.14 -3.46 -5.66
C GLY A 113 -17.48 -1.99 -5.95
N GLU A 114 -17.57 -1.14 -4.91
CA GLU A 114 -17.84 0.29 -5.09
C GLU A 114 -16.59 1.08 -5.50
N ASN A 115 -15.41 0.55 -5.19
CA ASN A 115 -14.14 1.14 -5.59
C ASN A 115 -13.60 0.57 -6.90
N PHE A 116 -14.24 -0.42 -7.52
CA PHE A 116 -13.82 -0.94 -8.82
C PHE A 116 -14.68 -0.35 -9.94
N GLY A 117 -14.06 0.19 -10.99
CA GLY A 117 -14.82 0.72 -12.11
C GLY A 117 -14.01 0.89 -13.38
N THR A 118 -14.61 1.60 -14.33
CA THR A 118 -14.04 1.82 -15.66
C THR A 118 -14.02 3.29 -16.01
N TYR A 119 -12.93 3.76 -16.62
CA TYR A 119 -12.86 5.10 -17.19
C TYR A 119 -12.15 5.06 -18.55
N ILE A 120 -12.42 6.05 -19.40
CA ILE A 120 -11.72 6.25 -20.67
C ILE A 120 -10.63 7.29 -20.44
N ASP A 121 -9.38 6.95 -20.75
CA ASP A 121 -8.28 7.90 -20.62
C ASP A 121 -8.21 8.89 -21.79
N ARG A 122 -7.24 9.82 -21.72
CA ARG A 122 -7.00 10.83 -22.75
C ARG A 122 -6.63 10.26 -24.14
N HIS A 123 -6.27 8.99 -24.21
CA HIS A 123 -5.93 8.27 -25.44
C HIS A 123 -7.10 7.42 -25.96
N GLY A 124 -8.26 7.46 -25.31
CA GLY A 124 -9.44 6.69 -25.70
C GLY A 124 -9.41 5.24 -25.22
N ILE A 125 -8.51 4.87 -24.32
CA ILE A 125 -8.39 3.51 -23.81
C ILE A 125 -9.32 3.33 -22.60
N ILE A 126 -10.11 2.25 -22.62
CA ILE A 126 -10.90 1.82 -21.47
C ILE A 126 -9.97 1.19 -20.44
N ASN A 127 -9.85 1.82 -19.30
CA ASN A 127 -9.10 1.33 -18.16
C ASN A 127 -10.06 0.74 -17.14
N PHE A 128 -9.71 -0.44 -16.61
CA PHE A 128 -10.36 -1.07 -15.46
C PHE A 128 -9.46 -0.84 -14.27
N ASP A 129 -9.90 -0.04 -13.31
CA ASP A 129 -9.07 0.35 -12.18
C ASP A 129 -9.87 0.46 -10.89
N VAL A 130 -9.15 0.50 -9.78
CA VAL A 130 -9.67 0.87 -8.49
C VAL A 130 -9.70 2.40 -8.40
N ASN A 131 -10.89 2.97 -8.25
CA ASN A 131 -11.20 4.39 -8.26
C ASN A 131 -10.84 5.08 -6.94
N ASP A 132 -9.57 5.01 -6.56
CA ASP A 132 -9.06 5.88 -5.52
C ASP A 132 -8.51 7.16 -6.17
N PHE A 133 -9.36 8.20 -6.14
CA PHE A 133 -9.08 9.61 -6.47
C PHE A 133 -9.18 10.12 -7.92
#